data_AF-Q711E6-F1
#
_entry.id   AF-Q711E6-F1
#
_cell.length_a   1.000
_cell.length_b   1.000
_cell.length_c   1.000
_cell.angle_alpha   90.00
_cell.angle_beta   90.00
_cell.angle_gamma   90.00
#
_symmetry.space_group_name_H-M   'P 1'
#
loop_
_entity.id
_entity.type
_entity.pdbx_description
1 polymer ?
#
loop_
_entity_poly.entity_id
_entity_poly.type
_entity_poly.pdbx_seq_one_letter_code
_entity_poly.pdbx_strand_id
1 'polypeptide(L)'
;YAADEKTVPNFKSLDPDYPWYGYDAYRDWFLRYHDLNVNLEGSTPYQVYCFNLLRQEPSKINSTRKNWFKKVDGDNAVFKKYATTPRIENGDLKRNLSNVIYNGYPNDANGIMKGLDRYNAILVTQHAVWHYSDNSQYTIDKLWEEEAKKNEISQEQLKLMREALKKLISPDLEKTVKNQLPENYKLNLFISKDNSIQNLLSTEYVQDNPPKPGEVPKEESPKEENPKIPDLDGHEIPEVPQEPSDPVIPPVILDGEEVPEVPSESLEPALPPLMPELDGEEVPEKPSV
;
A
#
# COMPACT_ATOMS: atom_id res chain seq x y z
N TYR A 1 -9.42 1.38 -30.20
CA TYR A 1 -9.96 0.92 -28.91
C TYR A 1 -9.32 1.79 -27.83
N ALA A 2 -10.02 2.83 -27.40
CA ALA A 2 -9.58 3.63 -26.26
C ALA A 2 -9.76 2.76 -25.00
N ALA A 3 -8.71 2.68 -24.18
CA ALA A 3 -8.78 2.01 -22.90
C ALA A 3 -9.94 2.61 -22.10
N ASP A 4 -10.81 1.76 -21.55
CA ASP A 4 -11.82 2.17 -20.59
C ASP A 4 -11.11 2.90 -19.45
N GLU A 5 -11.14 4.24 -19.46
CA GLU A 5 -10.92 5.01 -18.24
C GLU A 5 -12.04 4.57 -17.29
N LYS A 6 -11.73 3.61 -16.41
CA LYS A 6 -12.57 3.31 -15.26
C LYS A 6 -12.76 4.63 -14.52
N THR A 7 -13.90 5.27 -14.72
CA THR A 7 -14.22 6.54 -14.08
C THR A 7 -14.14 6.34 -12.57
N VAL A 8 -13.13 6.95 -11.96
CA VAL A 8 -12.90 6.91 -10.52
C VAL A 8 -14.09 7.59 -9.83
N PRO A 9 -14.70 6.96 -8.82
CA PRO A 9 -15.85 7.55 -8.16
C PRO A 9 -15.46 8.84 -7.44
N ASN A 10 -16.19 9.92 -7.68
CA ASN A 10 -15.97 11.20 -7.02
C ASN A 10 -17.15 11.49 -6.09
N PHE A 11 -17.02 11.09 -4.83
CA PHE A 11 -18.00 11.37 -3.79
C PHE A 11 -17.33 12.13 -2.65
N LYS A 12 -18.09 13.06 -2.05
CA LYS A 12 -17.67 13.85 -0.89
C LYS A 12 -18.54 13.51 0.31
N SER A 13 -17.90 13.20 1.44
CA SER A 13 -18.62 12.97 2.69
C SER A 13 -19.21 14.27 3.22
N LEU A 14 -20.39 14.19 3.82
CA LEU A 14 -20.95 15.32 4.59
C LEU A 14 -20.31 15.44 5.99
N ASP A 15 -19.52 14.44 6.38
CA ASP A 15 -18.84 14.38 7.66
C ASP A 15 -17.32 14.47 7.44
N PRO A 16 -16.68 15.59 7.81
CA PRO A 16 -15.27 15.81 7.56
C PRO A 16 -14.35 14.87 8.35
N ASP A 17 -14.84 14.24 9.44
CA ASP A 17 -14.06 13.25 10.21
C ASP A 17 -13.93 11.91 9.46
N TYR A 18 -14.81 11.66 8.49
CA TYR A 18 -14.85 10.44 7.68
C TYR A 18 -14.89 10.79 6.18
N PRO A 19 -13.83 11.40 5.63
CA PRO A 19 -13.86 11.95 4.28
C PRO A 19 -13.62 10.90 3.19
N TRP A 20 -13.08 9.73 3.55
CA TRP A 20 -12.70 8.69 2.59
C TRP A 20 -13.90 7.85 2.16
N TYR A 21 -14.07 7.68 0.86
CA TYR A 21 -15.07 6.78 0.31
C TYR A 21 -14.47 5.39 0.13
N GLY A 22 -15.05 4.38 0.78
CA GLY A 22 -14.67 2.98 0.59
C GLY A 22 -15.77 2.20 -0.12
N TYR A 23 -15.36 1.34 -1.05
CA TYR A 23 -16.28 0.62 -1.93
C TYR A 23 -15.66 -0.65 -2.51
N ASP A 24 -16.53 -1.54 -2.97
CA ASP A 24 -16.12 -2.71 -3.75
C ASP A 24 -16.27 -2.43 -5.26
N ALA A 25 -15.14 -2.44 -5.96
CA ALA A 25 -15.05 -2.20 -7.40
C ALA A 25 -15.32 -3.46 -8.25
N TYR A 26 -15.45 -4.64 -7.63
CA TYR A 26 -15.73 -5.88 -8.33
C TYR A 26 -17.20 -5.92 -8.75
N ARG A 27 -17.44 -6.07 -10.06
CA ARG A 27 -18.77 -5.95 -10.69
C ARG A 27 -19.35 -7.25 -11.24
N ASP A 28 -18.59 -8.33 -11.17
CA ASP A 28 -18.96 -9.60 -11.77
C ASP A 28 -19.72 -10.49 -10.76
N TRP A 29 -20.27 -11.63 -11.18
CA TRP A 29 -21.27 -12.38 -10.42
C TRP A 29 -20.71 -13.32 -9.34
N PHE A 30 -19.40 -13.62 -9.36
CA PHE A 30 -18.81 -14.48 -8.33
C PHE A 30 -18.74 -13.78 -6.97
N LEU A 31 -19.65 -14.14 -6.06
CA LEU A 31 -19.81 -13.51 -4.75
C LEU A 31 -18.57 -13.55 -3.84
N ARG A 32 -17.64 -14.48 -4.09
CA ARG A 32 -16.38 -14.61 -3.33
C ARG A 32 -15.36 -13.52 -3.64
N TYR A 33 -15.47 -12.89 -4.81
CA TYR A 33 -14.48 -11.92 -5.25
C TYR A 33 -14.91 -10.51 -4.87
N HIS A 34 -13.90 -9.77 -4.44
CA HIS A 34 -13.98 -8.37 -4.06
C HIS A 34 -12.79 -7.64 -4.66
N ASP A 35 -12.95 -6.36 -4.91
CA ASP A 35 -11.89 -5.45 -5.32
C ASP A 35 -12.08 -4.16 -4.51
N LEU A 36 -11.76 -4.25 -3.21
CA LEU A 36 -12.03 -3.19 -2.26
C LEU A 36 -11.05 -2.05 -2.45
N ASN A 37 -11.59 -0.84 -2.58
CA ASN A 37 -10.82 0.36 -2.81
C ASN A 37 -11.29 1.48 -1.89
N VAL A 38 -10.39 2.41 -1.61
CA VAL A 38 -10.71 3.70 -0.99
C VAL A 38 -10.17 4.84 -1.84
N ASN A 39 -10.88 5.96 -1.86
CA ASN A 39 -10.35 7.20 -2.39
C ASN A 39 -10.86 8.44 -1.65
N LEU A 40 -10.24 9.58 -1.92
CA LEU A 40 -10.60 10.87 -1.34
C LEU A 40 -11.08 11.81 -2.46
N GLU A 41 -12.38 12.09 -2.51
CA GLU A 41 -12.98 13.08 -3.43
C GLU A 41 -12.53 12.92 -4.91
N GLY A 42 -12.50 11.67 -5.41
CA GLY A 42 -12.09 11.37 -6.78
C GLY A 42 -10.59 11.22 -7.00
N SER A 43 -9.78 11.17 -5.93
CA SER A 43 -8.37 10.81 -6.03
C SER A 43 -8.16 9.42 -6.61
N THR A 44 -6.92 9.13 -7.02
CA THR A 44 -6.50 7.78 -7.40
C THR A 44 -6.89 6.77 -6.31
N PRO A 45 -7.58 5.67 -6.66
CA PRO A 45 -7.97 4.65 -5.68
C PRO A 45 -6.77 3.89 -5.12
N TYR A 46 -6.85 3.59 -3.83
CA TYR A 46 -5.92 2.68 -3.14
C TYR A 46 -6.60 1.34 -2.91
N GLN A 47 -5.93 0.24 -3.26
CA GLN A 47 -6.40 -1.10 -2.92
C GLN A 47 -6.32 -1.30 -1.41
N VAL A 48 -7.39 -1.87 -0.84
CA VAL A 48 -7.49 -2.19 0.58
C VAL A 48 -8.02 -3.61 0.79
N TYR A 49 -7.90 -4.10 2.01
CA TYR A 49 -8.46 -5.37 2.49
C TYR A 49 -9.41 -5.14 3.65
N CYS A 50 -10.45 -5.93 3.71
CA CYS A 50 -11.39 -6.00 4.83
C CYS A 50 -10.66 -6.41 6.14
N PHE A 51 -10.96 -5.73 7.25
CA PHE A 51 -10.29 -5.88 8.55
C PHE A 51 -11.24 -6.24 9.70
N ASN A 52 -12.39 -6.87 9.45
CA ASN A 52 -13.27 -7.43 10.49
C ASN A 52 -14.22 -8.49 9.92
N LEU A 53 -13.79 -9.75 9.79
CA LEU A 53 -14.50 -10.81 9.06
C LEU A 53 -16.03 -10.90 9.29
N LEU A 54 -16.52 -10.65 10.51
CA LEU A 54 -17.95 -10.79 10.86
C LEU A 54 -18.82 -9.56 10.55
N ARG A 55 -18.24 -8.43 10.11
CA ARG A 55 -19.01 -7.24 9.72
C ARG A 55 -19.28 -7.22 8.22
N GLN A 56 -20.24 -6.42 7.78
CA GLN A 56 -20.58 -6.28 6.37
C GLN A 56 -19.44 -5.63 5.59
N GLU A 57 -19.17 -6.14 4.39
CA GLU A 57 -18.20 -5.54 3.48
C GLU A 57 -18.70 -4.18 2.97
N PRO A 58 -17.80 -3.31 2.49
CA PRO A 58 -18.19 -2.10 1.77
C PRO A 58 -19.13 -2.43 0.60
N SER A 59 -20.08 -1.55 0.36
CA SER A 59 -21.03 -1.69 -0.73
C SER A 59 -20.33 -1.59 -2.08
N LYS A 60 -20.91 -2.24 -3.10
CA LYS A 60 -20.47 -2.11 -4.49
C LYS A 60 -20.45 -0.64 -4.92
N ILE A 61 -19.56 -0.28 -5.84
CA ILE A 61 -19.37 1.09 -6.36
C ILE A 61 -20.66 1.76 -6.87
N ASN A 62 -21.58 0.99 -7.44
CA ASN A 62 -22.88 1.44 -7.97
C ASN A 62 -24.00 1.47 -6.92
N SER A 63 -23.73 1.09 -5.67
CA SER A 63 -24.71 1.13 -4.58
C SER A 63 -25.10 2.56 -4.25
N THR A 64 -26.35 2.76 -3.86
CA THR A 64 -26.84 4.04 -3.30
C THR A 64 -26.30 4.28 -1.89
N ARG A 65 -25.98 3.22 -1.14
CA ARG A 65 -25.32 3.31 0.17
C ARG A 65 -23.83 3.56 -0.03
N LYS A 66 -23.34 4.68 0.50
CA LYS A 66 -21.91 5.02 0.53
C LYS A 66 -21.32 4.71 1.90
N ASN A 67 -20.14 4.11 1.90
CA ASN A 67 -19.42 3.77 3.13
C ASN A 67 -18.28 4.77 3.31
N TRP A 68 -18.25 5.41 4.48
CA TRP A 68 -17.35 6.52 4.78
C TRP A 68 -16.35 6.13 5.86
N PHE A 69 -15.11 6.56 5.70
CA PHE A 69 -14.00 6.11 6.52
C PHE A 69 -13.10 7.25 6.98
N LYS A 70 -12.50 7.04 8.16
CA LYS A 70 -11.42 7.85 8.71
C LYS A 70 -10.09 7.12 8.54
N LYS A 71 -9.13 7.74 7.86
CA LYS A 71 -7.76 7.22 7.77
C LYS A 71 -7.04 7.43 9.10
N VAL A 72 -6.32 6.41 9.57
CA VAL A 72 -5.40 6.48 10.70
C VAL A 72 -4.10 5.76 10.33
N ASP A 73 -2.99 6.15 10.96
CA ASP A 73 -1.72 5.44 10.78
C ASP A 73 -1.79 4.05 11.43
N GLY A 74 -1.29 3.05 10.70
CA GLY A 74 -1.29 1.65 11.11
C GLY A 74 -0.10 1.35 12.02
N ASP A 75 -0.32 1.45 13.32
CA ASP A 75 0.57 0.89 14.33
C ASP A 75 -0.04 -0.34 15.00
N ASN A 76 0.75 -1.01 15.84
CA ASN A 76 0.30 -2.22 16.51
C ASN A 76 -0.86 -2.00 17.49
N ALA A 77 -0.90 -0.86 18.20
CA ALA A 77 -1.97 -0.55 19.13
C ALA A 77 -3.27 -0.29 18.37
N VAL A 78 -3.20 0.43 17.25
CA VAL A 78 -4.33 0.68 16.34
C VAL A 78 -4.85 -0.63 15.78
N PHE A 79 -3.99 -1.49 15.21
CA PHE A 79 -4.43 -2.77 14.66
C PHE A 79 -5.08 -3.68 15.72
N LYS A 80 -4.50 -3.77 16.92
CA LYS A 80 -5.10 -4.55 18.01
C LYS A 80 -6.45 -3.99 18.47
N LYS A 81 -6.59 -2.67 18.51
CA LYS A 81 -7.83 -1.98 18.92
C LYS A 81 -8.99 -2.23 17.96
N TYR A 82 -8.71 -2.26 16.65
CA TYR A 82 -9.76 -2.31 15.63
C TYR A 82 -9.96 -3.69 15.00
N ALA A 83 -9.08 -4.65 15.28
CA ALA A 83 -9.27 -6.06 14.99
C ALA A 83 -10.41 -6.65 15.84
N THR A 84 -11.13 -7.65 15.31
CA THR A 84 -12.21 -8.31 16.07
C THR A 84 -11.63 -9.24 17.13
N THR A 85 -10.72 -10.12 16.69
CA THR A 85 -10.03 -11.12 17.52
C THR A 85 -8.62 -11.24 16.98
N PRO A 86 -7.71 -10.32 17.33
CA PRO A 86 -6.36 -10.33 16.75
C PRO A 86 -5.59 -11.60 17.16
N ARG A 87 -4.90 -12.22 16.20
CA ARG A 87 -3.93 -13.29 16.47
C ARG A 87 -2.60 -12.65 16.88
N ILE A 88 -2.28 -12.74 18.17
CA ILE A 88 -1.08 -12.12 18.79
C ILE A 88 0.04 -13.17 18.99
N GLU A 89 -0.19 -14.42 18.62
CA GLU A 89 0.84 -15.46 18.64
C GLU A 89 1.94 -15.15 17.61
N ASN A 90 3.20 -15.38 17.98
CA ASN A 90 4.38 -15.22 17.12
C ASN A 90 4.70 -13.78 16.68
N GLY A 91 4.75 -12.85 17.64
CA GLY A 91 5.32 -11.53 17.44
C GLY A 91 4.29 -10.41 17.37
N ASP A 92 4.62 -9.36 16.62
CA ASP A 92 3.84 -8.13 16.59
C ASP A 92 2.77 -8.17 15.49
N LEU A 93 1.51 -7.83 15.80
CA LEU A 93 0.40 -7.89 14.83
C LEU A 93 0.68 -6.98 13.62
N LYS A 94 1.25 -5.79 13.86
CA LYS A 94 1.70 -4.89 12.79
C LYS A 94 2.71 -5.57 11.87
N ARG A 95 3.71 -6.24 12.44
CA ARG A 95 4.77 -6.89 11.66
C ARG A 95 4.20 -8.04 10.82
N ASN A 96 3.33 -8.86 11.38
CA ASN A 96 2.68 -9.96 10.67
C ASN A 96 1.80 -9.46 9.52
N LEU A 97 0.94 -8.48 9.77
CA LEU A 97 0.10 -7.87 8.73
C LEU A 97 0.96 -7.19 7.65
N SER A 98 2.03 -6.49 8.03
CA SER A 98 2.93 -5.83 7.07
C SER A 98 3.64 -6.84 6.17
N ASN A 99 4.11 -7.96 6.74
CA ASN A 99 4.69 -9.05 5.95
C ASN A 99 3.67 -9.67 5.00
N VAL A 100 2.41 -9.88 5.44
CA VAL A 100 1.33 -10.36 4.56
C VAL A 100 1.10 -9.41 3.40
N ILE A 101 0.97 -8.11 3.66
CA ILE A 101 0.68 -7.11 2.62
C ILE A 101 1.87 -6.95 1.67
N TYR A 102 3.10 -6.89 2.20
CA TYR A 102 4.31 -6.76 1.40
C TYR A 102 4.55 -7.96 0.47
N ASN A 103 4.21 -9.16 0.92
CA ASN A 103 4.29 -10.38 0.10
C ASN A 103 2.98 -10.71 -0.63
N GLY A 104 1.93 -9.93 -0.37
CA GLY A 104 0.58 -10.14 -0.83
C GLY A 104 0.29 -9.41 -2.13
N TYR A 105 -0.92 -9.54 -2.66
CA TYR A 105 -1.35 -8.70 -3.77
C TYR A 105 -1.57 -7.24 -3.29
N PRO A 106 -1.24 -6.21 -4.09
CA PRO A 106 -0.59 -6.26 -5.40
C PRO A 106 0.95 -6.30 -5.36
N ASN A 107 1.57 -6.09 -4.19
CA ASN A 107 3.02 -5.84 -4.10
C ASN A 107 3.88 -7.06 -4.47
N ASP A 108 3.51 -8.24 -3.95
CA ASP A 108 4.11 -9.55 -4.25
C ASP A 108 5.65 -9.56 -4.23
N ALA A 109 6.26 -8.94 -3.22
CA ALA A 109 7.71 -8.69 -3.17
C ALA A 109 8.59 -9.92 -3.34
N ASN A 110 8.08 -11.12 -3.05
CA ASN A 110 8.81 -12.39 -3.15
C ASN A 110 8.17 -13.38 -4.14
N GLY A 111 7.23 -12.96 -4.98
CA GLY A 111 6.62 -13.83 -5.99
C GLY A 111 5.77 -14.97 -5.41
N ILE A 112 5.21 -14.79 -4.21
CA ILE A 112 4.32 -15.77 -3.56
C ILE A 112 3.00 -15.87 -4.33
N MET A 113 2.57 -14.80 -5.00
CA MET A 113 1.33 -14.74 -5.79
C MET A 113 1.52 -15.12 -7.25
N LYS A 114 2.73 -15.49 -7.67
CA LYS A 114 3.07 -15.77 -9.06
C LYS A 114 2.15 -16.84 -9.66
N GLY A 115 1.54 -16.51 -10.81
CA GLY A 115 0.65 -17.40 -11.55
C GLY A 115 -0.80 -17.40 -11.07
N LEU A 116 -1.12 -16.69 -9.99
CA LEU A 116 -2.51 -16.50 -9.57
C LEU A 116 -3.20 -15.46 -10.45
N ASP A 117 -4.46 -15.75 -10.81
CA ASP A 117 -5.35 -14.75 -11.38
C ASP A 117 -5.55 -13.62 -10.37
N ARG A 118 -5.72 -12.39 -10.86
CA ARG A 118 -5.84 -11.18 -10.03
C ARG A 118 -6.80 -11.34 -8.84
N TYR A 119 -8.04 -11.77 -9.08
CA TYR A 119 -9.04 -11.90 -8.01
C TYR A 119 -8.77 -13.08 -7.07
N ASN A 120 -8.09 -14.13 -7.53
CA ASN A 120 -7.62 -15.21 -6.67
C ASN A 120 -6.50 -14.73 -5.74
N ALA A 121 -5.56 -13.91 -6.25
CA ALA A 121 -4.50 -13.32 -5.44
C ALA A 121 -5.04 -12.35 -4.38
N ILE A 122 -6.06 -11.53 -4.74
CA ILE A 122 -6.79 -10.70 -3.77
C ILE A 122 -7.45 -11.57 -2.70
N LEU A 123 -8.16 -12.63 -3.11
CA LEU A 123 -8.86 -13.53 -2.19
C LEU A 123 -7.91 -14.23 -1.21
N VAL A 124 -6.76 -14.70 -1.69
CA VAL A 124 -5.70 -15.32 -0.86
C VAL A 124 -5.16 -14.32 0.16
N THR A 125 -4.83 -13.11 -0.29
CA THR A 125 -4.31 -12.06 0.60
C THR A 125 -5.34 -11.67 1.67
N GLN A 126 -6.62 -11.55 1.28
CA GLN A 126 -7.72 -11.26 2.22
C GLN A 126 -7.86 -12.33 3.31
N HIS A 127 -7.72 -13.62 2.96
CA HIS A 127 -7.72 -14.71 3.94
C HIS A 127 -6.51 -14.63 4.89
N ALA A 128 -5.33 -14.27 4.37
CA ALA A 128 -4.16 -14.06 5.22
C ALA A 128 -4.33 -12.85 6.17
N VAL A 129 -4.98 -11.76 5.73
CA VAL A 129 -5.34 -10.64 6.62
C VAL A 129 -6.27 -11.11 7.74
N TRP A 130 -7.35 -11.83 7.41
CA TRP A 130 -8.31 -12.35 8.39
C TRP A 130 -7.71 -13.40 9.35
N HIS A 131 -6.69 -14.14 8.91
CA HIS A 131 -5.93 -15.02 9.80
C HIS A 131 -5.35 -14.25 10.99
N TYR A 132 -4.88 -13.01 10.77
CA TYR A 132 -4.28 -12.17 11.80
C TYR A 132 -5.26 -11.19 12.46
N SER A 133 -6.20 -10.59 11.73
CA SER A 133 -7.16 -9.61 12.28
C SER A 133 -8.31 -10.25 13.06
N ASP A 134 -8.70 -11.48 12.69
CA ASP A 134 -9.90 -12.14 13.23
C ASP A 134 -9.60 -13.53 13.78
N ASN A 135 -8.32 -13.91 13.87
CA ASN A 135 -7.87 -15.24 14.32
C ASN A 135 -8.57 -16.36 13.54
N SER A 136 -8.84 -16.10 12.25
CA SER A 136 -9.63 -17.01 11.43
C SER A 136 -8.90 -18.36 11.29
N GLN A 137 -9.67 -19.43 11.42
CA GLN A 137 -9.19 -20.81 11.42
C GLN A 137 -9.55 -21.46 10.10
N TYR A 138 -8.54 -21.97 9.40
CA TYR A 138 -8.70 -22.57 8.09
C TYR A 138 -8.18 -24.00 8.11
N THR A 139 -8.97 -24.92 7.56
CA THR A 139 -8.40 -26.15 7.00
C THR A 139 -8.00 -25.84 5.57
N ILE A 140 -6.76 -25.36 5.35
CA ILE A 140 -6.34 -24.79 4.06
C ILE A 140 -6.57 -25.76 2.90
N ASP A 141 -6.33 -27.06 3.12
CA ASP A 141 -6.54 -28.09 2.09
C ASP A 141 -8.01 -28.28 1.69
N LYS A 142 -8.95 -27.71 2.43
CA LYS A 142 -10.38 -27.69 2.11
C LYS A 142 -10.89 -26.34 1.61
N LEU A 143 -10.08 -25.28 1.69
CA LEU A 143 -10.49 -23.97 1.18
C LEU A 143 -10.70 -24.04 -0.34
N TRP A 144 -11.79 -23.43 -0.78
CA TRP A 144 -12.21 -23.32 -2.18
C TRP A 144 -12.51 -24.63 -2.92
N GLU A 145 -12.75 -25.74 -2.20
CA GLU A 145 -13.11 -27.02 -2.84
C GLU A 145 -14.42 -26.93 -3.62
N GLU A 146 -15.41 -26.21 -3.09
CA GLU A 146 -16.73 -26.10 -3.71
C GLU A 146 -16.68 -25.27 -5.00
N GLU A 147 -15.93 -24.16 -5.00
CA GLU A 147 -15.66 -23.36 -6.18
C GLU A 147 -14.96 -24.18 -7.26
N ALA A 148 -14.01 -25.03 -6.87
CA ALA A 148 -13.31 -25.90 -7.80
C ALA A 148 -14.21 -27.02 -8.36
N LYS A 149 -15.10 -27.61 -7.54
CA LYS A 149 -16.11 -28.59 -8.01
C LYS A 149 -17.08 -27.98 -9.02
N LYS A 150 -17.37 -26.68 -8.88
CA LYS A 150 -18.21 -25.92 -9.81
C LYS A 150 -17.45 -25.40 -11.04
N ASN A 151 -16.16 -25.72 -11.18
CA ASN A 151 -15.25 -25.21 -12.22
C ASN A 151 -15.15 -23.67 -12.25
N GLU A 152 -15.40 -23.01 -11.12
CA GLU A 152 -15.27 -21.55 -11.00
C GLU A 152 -13.83 -21.13 -10.63
N ILE A 153 -13.06 -22.07 -10.08
CA ILE A 153 -11.61 -21.96 -9.85
C ILE A 153 -10.98 -23.23 -10.44
N SER A 154 -9.99 -23.10 -11.32
CA SER A 154 -9.31 -24.26 -11.90
C SER A 154 -8.51 -25.01 -10.84
N GLN A 155 -8.25 -26.31 -11.04
CA GLN A 155 -7.43 -27.10 -10.12
C GLN A 155 -6.00 -26.55 -9.96
N GLU A 156 -5.45 -25.97 -11.03
CA GLU A 156 -4.15 -25.29 -11.00
C GLU A 156 -4.20 -24.04 -10.11
N GLN A 157 -5.19 -23.16 -10.30
CA GLN A 157 -5.39 -21.99 -9.44
C GLN A 157 -5.61 -22.40 -7.98
N LEU A 158 -6.46 -23.40 -7.72
CA LEU A 158 -6.72 -23.91 -6.38
C LEU A 158 -5.43 -24.32 -5.65
N LYS A 159 -4.56 -25.07 -6.33
CA LYS A 159 -3.27 -25.49 -5.77
C LYS A 159 -2.40 -24.30 -5.42
N LEU A 160 -2.24 -23.36 -6.37
CA LEU A 160 -1.44 -22.14 -6.16
C LEU A 160 -1.98 -21.29 -5.01
N MET A 161 -3.30 -21.12 -4.92
CA MET A 161 -3.94 -20.31 -3.88
C MET A 161 -3.67 -20.88 -2.48
N ARG A 162 -3.77 -22.21 -2.33
CA ARG A 162 -3.50 -22.90 -1.06
C ARG A 162 -2.03 -22.85 -0.68
N GLU A 163 -1.13 -23.02 -1.65
CA GLU A 163 0.31 -22.88 -1.41
C GLU A 163 0.70 -21.45 -1.02
N ALA A 164 0.13 -20.43 -1.68
CA ALA A 164 0.35 -19.04 -1.37
C ALA A 164 -0.18 -18.69 0.04
N LEU A 165 -1.41 -19.09 0.38
CA LEU A 165 -1.97 -18.86 1.71
C LEU A 165 -1.13 -19.51 2.81
N LYS A 166 -0.68 -20.76 2.62
CA LYS A 166 0.22 -21.45 3.56
C LYS A 166 1.51 -20.67 3.82
N LYS A 167 2.09 -20.09 2.77
CA LYS A 167 3.31 -19.27 2.90
C LYS A 167 3.03 -17.98 3.64
N LEU A 168 1.97 -17.25 3.28
CA LEU A 168 1.65 -15.94 3.87
C LEU A 168 1.34 -16.00 5.37
N ILE A 169 0.70 -17.07 5.83
CA ILE A 169 0.37 -17.23 7.26
C ILE A 169 1.40 -18.05 8.02
N SER A 170 2.50 -18.45 7.36
CA SER A 170 3.58 -19.19 8.01
C SER A 170 4.21 -18.31 9.09
N PRO A 171 4.39 -18.81 10.33
CA PRO A 171 5.10 -18.08 11.38
C PRO A 171 6.57 -17.81 11.02
N ASP A 172 7.13 -18.53 10.05
CA ASP A 172 8.49 -18.37 9.57
C ASP A 172 8.59 -17.56 8.26
N LEU A 173 7.49 -16.94 7.78
CA LEU A 173 7.46 -16.21 6.51
C LEU A 173 8.68 -15.29 6.35
N GLU A 174 8.91 -14.40 7.31
CA GLU A 174 10.01 -13.44 7.30
C GLU A 174 11.40 -14.08 7.19
N LYS A 175 11.61 -15.24 7.84
CA LYS A 175 12.89 -15.97 7.79
C LYS A 175 13.13 -16.64 6.43
N THR A 176 12.06 -16.95 5.70
CA THR A 176 12.12 -17.71 4.45
C THR A 176 12.15 -16.85 3.19
N VAL A 177 11.67 -15.60 3.27
CA VAL A 177 11.65 -14.69 2.14
C VAL A 177 13.02 -14.04 1.90
N LYS A 178 13.30 -13.67 0.65
CA LYS A 178 14.57 -13.03 0.27
C LYS A 178 14.50 -11.51 0.47
N ASN A 179 13.45 -10.90 -0.09
CA ASN A 179 13.19 -9.49 0.05
C ASN A 179 12.51 -9.26 1.39
N GLN A 180 13.25 -8.71 2.33
CA GLN A 180 12.79 -8.41 3.68
C GLN A 180 11.89 -7.18 3.69
N LEU A 181 11.04 -7.08 4.71
CA LEU A 181 10.19 -5.91 4.93
C LEU A 181 11.06 -4.66 5.14
N PRO A 182 10.83 -3.56 4.41
CA PRO A 182 11.55 -2.31 4.65
C PRO A 182 11.34 -1.78 6.06
N GLU A 183 12.37 -1.18 6.68
CA GLU A 183 12.29 -0.70 8.08
C GLU A 183 11.20 0.36 8.28
N ASN A 184 10.98 1.20 7.28
CA ASN A 184 9.99 2.28 7.28
C ASN A 184 8.67 1.88 6.58
N TYR A 185 8.37 0.58 6.44
CA TYR A 185 7.13 0.13 5.83
C TYR A 185 5.92 0.59 6.68
N LYS A 186 5.05 1.38 6.07
CA LYS A 186 3.86 1.96 6.71
C LYS A 186 2.62 1.51 5.97
N LEU A 187 1.57 1.28 6.75
CA LEU A 187 0.22 1.02 6.28
C LEU A 187 -0.73 1.94 7.03
N ASN A 188 -1.94 2.06 6.51
CA ASN A 188 -3.04 2.78 7.13
C ASN A 188 -4.20 1.84 7.45
N LEU A 189 -4.96 2.21 8.46
CA LEU A 189 -6.27 1.63 8.71
C LEU A 189 -7.34 2.68 8.41
N PHE A 190 -8.41 2.26 7.75
CA PHE A 190 -9.59 3.06 7.46
C PHE A 190 -10.70 2.61 8.40
N ILE A 191 -11.00 3.45 9.38
CA ILE A 191 -12.02 3.18 10.40
C ILE A 191 -13.38 3.55 9.83
N SER A 192 -14.29 2.58 9.77
CA SER A 192 -15.63 2.82 9.26
C SER A 192 -16.41 3.76 10.17
N LYS A 193 -17.15 4.71 9.57
CA LYS A 193 -18.16 5.52 10.27
C LYS A 193 -19.30 4.65 10.81
N ASP A 194 -19.66 3.62 10.07
CA ASP A 194 -20.71 2.67 10.40
C ASP A 194 -20.10 1.38 10.95
N ASN A 195 -20.26 1.12 12.25
CA ASN A 195 -19.69 -0.05 12.91
C ASN A 195 -20.25 -1.39 12.43
N SER A 196 -21.33 -1.40 11.63
CA SER A 196 -21.80 -2.61 10.94
C SER A 196 -20.97 -2.96 9.70
N ILE A 197 -20.14 -2.04 9.22
CA ILE A 197 -19.25 -2.19 8.08
C ILE A 197 -17.82 -2.49 8.58
N GLN A 198 -17.09 -3.32 7.83
CA GLN A 198 -15.69 -3.65 8.12
C GLN A 198 -14.80 -2.40 8.07
N ASN A 199 -13.83 -2.30 8.98
CA ASN A 199 -12.67 -1.43 8.78
C ASN A 199 -11.83 -1.96 7.62
N LEU A 200 -10.96 -1.13 7.02
CA LEU A 200 -10.16 -1.52 5.86
C LEU A 200 -8.67 -1.27 6.10
N LEU A 201 -7.82 -2.24 5.76
CA LEU A 201 -6.36 -2.18 5.82
C LEU A 201 -5.81 -1.82 4.44
N SER A 202 -4.94 -0.82 4.35
CA SER A 202 -4.32 -0.45 3.07
C SER A 202 -3.26 -1.46 2.61
N THR A 203 -2.99 -1.46 1.31
CA THR A 203 -1.91 -2.25 0.71
C THR A 203 -0.57 -1.50 0.61
N GLU A 204 -0.62 -0.19 0.76
CA GLU A 204 0.53 0.73 0.75
C GLU A 204 0.26 1.90 1.71
N TYR A 205 1.24 2.77 1.91
CA TYR A 205 1.02 4.01 2.66
C TYR A 205 0.16 4.98 1.85
N VAL A 206 -0.93 5.45 2.44
CA VAL A 206 -1.88 6.35 1.79
C VAL A 206 -1.61 7.78 2.25
N GLN A 207 -1.25 8.63 1.29
CA GLN A 207 -0.98 10.06 1.51
C GLN A 207 -2.24 10.79 2.02
N ASP A 208 -2.04 11.89 2.75
CA ASP A 208 -3.13 12.74 3.22
C ASP A 208 -3.82 13.48 2.07
N ASN A 209 -3.04 13.86 1.05
CA ASN A 209 -3.52 14.54 -0.15
C ASN A 209 -3.17 13.73 -1.41
N PRO A 210 -3.88 12.61 -1.65
CA PRO A 210 -3.59 11.74 -2.79
C PRO A 210 -3.84 12.44 -4.13
N PRO A 211 -3.01 12.17 -5.16
CA PRO A 211 -3.17 12.77 -6.48
C PRO A 211 -4.45 12.31 -7.17
N LYS A 212 -5.01 13.15 -8.05
CA LYS A 212 -6.07 12.72 -8.95
C LYS A 212 -5.52 11.79 -10.04
N PRO A 213 -6.38 10.98 -10.69
CA PRO A 213 -5.95 10.14 -11.80
C PRO A 213 -5.25 10.98 -12.88
N GLY A 214 -4.02 10.60 -13.25
CA GLY A 214 -3.19 11.31 -14.22
C GLY A 214 -2.30 12.42 -13.66
N GLU A 215 -2.40 12.76 -12.36
CA GLU A 215 -1.49 13.69 -11.69
C GLU A 215 -0.26 12.94 -11.13
N VAL A 216 0.91 13.58 -11.17
CA VAL A 216 2.10 13.08 -10.48
C VAL A 216 1.96 13.25 -8.96
N PRO A 217 2.35 12.27 -8.13
CA PRO A 217 2.36 12.43 -6.68
C PRO A 217 3.21 13.62 -6.26
N LYS A 218 2.66 14.50 -5.44
CA LYS A 218 3.45 15.56 -4.78
C LYS A 218 4.12 14.94 -3.56
N GLU A 219 5.44 15.12 -3.40
CA GLU A 219 6.11 14.68 -2.18
C GLU A 219 5.45 15.35 -0.96
N GLU A 220 5.08 14.56 0.04
CA GLU A 220 4.65 15.10 1.32
C GLU A 220 5.87 15.73 2.00
N SER A 221 5.85 17.06 2.14
CA SER A 221 6.79 17.73 3.03
C SER A 221 6.60 17.16 4.44
N PRO A 222 7.69 16.91 5.20
CA PRO A 222 7.56 16.46 6.58
C PRO A 222 6.62 17.41 7.33
N LYS A 223 5.56 16.87 7.95
CA LYS A 223 4.78 17.65 8.92
C LYS A 223 5.78 18.10 9.98
N GLU A 224 6.02 19.41 10.10
CA GLU A 224 6.73 19.96 11.25
C GLU A 224 6.03 19.43 12.50
N GLU A 225 6.70 18.53 13.23
CA GLU A 225 6.37 18.33 14.62
C GLU A 225 6.54 19.70 15.26
N ASN A 226 5.43 20.30 15.67
CA ASN A 226 5.43 21.54 16.42
C ASN A 226 6.45 21.37 17.58
N PRO A 227 7.53 22.16 17.65
CA PRO A 227 8.58 21.91 18.62
C PRO A 227 7.94 21.94 20.00
N LYS A 228 8.11 20.82 20.71
CA LYS A 228 7.72 20.68 22.11
C LYS A 228 8.45 21.79 22.86
N ILE A 229 7.71 22.82 23.29
CA ILE A 229 8.23 23.85 24.17
C ILE A 229 8.76 23.11 25.41
N PRO A 230 10.06 23.16 25.71
CA PRO A 230 10.58 22.60 26.94
C PRO A 230 9.92 23.36 28.10
N ASP A 231 9.37 22.63 29.08
CA ASP A 231 8.95 23.23 30.34
C ASP A 231 10.16 23.94 30.97
N LEU A 232 10.12 25.27 31.00
CA LEU A 232 11.14 26.10 31.63
C LEU A 232 10.98 25.98 33.16
N ASP A 233 11.76 25.09 33.75
CA ASP A 233 12.10 25.16 35.17
C ASP A 233 12.82 26.49 35.43
N GLY A 234 12.25 27.29 36.33
CA GLY A 234 12.62 28.66 36.62
C GLY A 234 13.99 28.78 37.28
N HIS A 235 15.03 28.95 36.47
CA HIS A 235 16.31 29.50 36.92
C HIS A 235 16.55 30.84 36.24
N GLU A 236 16.71 31.88 37.06
CA GLU A 236 16.96 33.27 36.64
C GLU A 236 18.26 33.37 35.83
N ILE A 237 18.18 33.97 34.65
CA ILE A 237 19.33 34.32 33.81
C ILE A 237 19.79 35.72 34.24
N PRO A 238 21.09 35.96 34.53
CA PRO A 238 21.55 37.30 34.88
C PRO A 238 21.42 38.27 33.70
N GLU A 239 20.82 39.43 33.97
CA GLU A 239 20.60 40.54 33.06
C GLU A 239 21.95 41.13 32.59
N VAL A 240 22.20 41.13 31.28
CA VAL A 240 23.37 41.81 30.67
C VAL A 240 22.97 43.28 30.38
N PRO A 241 23.76 44.29 30.81
CA PRO A 241 23.43 45.69 30.55
C PRO A 241 23.47 46.05 29.06
N GLN A 242 22.42 46.72 28.58
CA GLN A 242 22.37 47.36 27.27
C GLN A 242 23.15 48.68 27.29
N GLU A 243 24.01 48.91 26.29
CA GLU A 243 24.47 50.25 25.91
C GLU A 243 24.02 50.60 24.47
N PRO A 244 23.79 51.90 24.15
CA PRO A 244 22.98 52.29 23.01
C PRO A 244 23.75 52.85 21.80
N SER A 245 23.01 52.92 20.70
CA SER A 245 23.05 53.86 19.56
C SER A 245 24.09 53.70 18.44
N ASP A 246 23.54 53.49 17.23
CA ASP A 246 24.14 53.66 15.90
C ASP A 246 24.78 55.05 15.68
N PRO A 247 25.63 55.19 14.65
CA PRO A 247 25.15 55.90 13.47
C PRO A 247 25.50 55.25 12.11
N VAL A 248 24.58 55.47 11.17
CA VAL A 248 24.56 55.21 9.71
C VAL A 248 25.76 55.84 8.96
N ILE A 249 26.21 55.25 7.82
CA ILE A 249 26.71 55.84 6.52
C ILE A 249 27.58 54.80 5.71
N PRO A 250 27.67 54.80 4.34
CA PRO A 250 26.82 54.18 3.29
C PRO A 250 27.55 52.98 2.56
N PRO A 251 27.19 52.47 1.35
CA PRO A 251 27.77 51.23 0.82
C PRO A 251 29.10 51.45 0.09
N VAL A 252 30.11 50.64 0.42
CA VAL A 252 31.36 50.52 -0.35
C VAL A 252 31.26 49.25 -1.21
N ILE A 253 31.28 49.47 -2.52
CA ILE A 253 31.49 48.45 -3.54
C ILE A 253 32.96 48.03 -3.43
N LEU A 254 33.24 46.74 -3.23
CA LEU A 254 34.59 46.20 -3.39
C LEU A 254 34.55 45.03 -4.36
N ASP A 255 35.41 45.17 -5.36
CA ASP A 255 35.55 44.35 -6.55
C ASP A 255 35.92 42.89 -6.28
N GLY A 256 35.37 42.03 -7.13
CA GLY A 256 36.07 40.92 -7.80
C GLY A 256 36.90 39.97 -6.96
N GLU A 257 36.33 38.81 -6.65
CA GLU A 257 37.10 37.57 -6.61
C GLU A 257 36.30 36.46 -7.32
N GLU A 258 36.75 36.10 -8.53
CA GLU A 258 36.24 34.98 -9.33
C GLU A 258 36.46 33.66 -8.58
N VAL A 259 35.38 32.97 -8.26
CA VAL A 259 35.43 31.57 -7.82
C VAL A 259 35.60 30.73 -9.09
N PRO A 260 36.59 29.81 -9.18
CA PRO A 260 36.85 29.07 -10.40
C PRO A 260 35.72 28.09 -10.70
N GLU A 261 35.25 28.12 -11.96
CA GLU A 261 34.32 27.15 -12.52
C GLU A 261 34.94 25.75 -12.48
N VAL A 262 34.30 24.83 -11.75
CA VAL A 262 34.55 23.39 -11.84
C VAL A 262 34.07 22.90 -13.22
N PRO A 263 34.88 22.16 -14.00
CA PRO A 263 34.46 21.67 -15.29
C PRO A 263 33.37 20.60 -15.12
N SER A 264 32.28 20.78 -15.87
CA SER A 264 31.20 19.82 -15.98
C SER A 264 31.68 18.57 -16.71
N GLU A 265 31.82 17.44 -16.01
CA GLU A 265 31.97 16.14 -16.68
C GLU A 265 30.65 15.75 -17.33
N SER A 266 30.67 15.82 -18.66
CA SER A 266 29.68 15.26 -19.57
C SER A 266 29.69 13.74 -19.47
N LEU A 267 28.68 13.16 -18.80
CA LEU A 267 28.39 11.73 -18.91
C LEU A 267 27.57 11.49 -20.18
N GLU A 268 28.25 11.14 -21.27
CA GLU A 268 27.61 10.58 -22.45
C GLU A 268 26.98 9.21 -22.13
N PRO A 269 25.80 8.88 -22.69
CA PRO A 269 25.17 7.58 -22.47
C PRO A 269 25.92 6.49 -23.25
N ALA A 270 26.40 5.47 -22.54
CA ALA A 270 26.96 4.27 -23.16
C ALA A 270 25.87 3.53 -23.96
N LEU A 271 26.07 3.42 -25.29
CA LEU A 271 25.29 2.56 -26.18
C LEU A 271 25.54 1.08 -25.85
N PRO A 272 24.50 0.22 -25.84
CA PRO A 272 24.69 -1.22 -25.69
C PRO A 272 25.34 -1.84 -26.95
N PRO A 273 26.16 -2.89 -26.80
CA PRO A 273 26.80 -3.55 -27.94
C PRO A 273 25.79 -4.26 -28.86
N LEU A 274 25.97 -4.09 -30.17
CA LEU A 274 25.29 -4.81 -31.24
C LEU A 274 25.60 -6.32 -31.18
N MET A 275 24.57 -7.15 -31.25
CA MET A 275 24.71 -8.61 -31.42
C MET A 275 25.21 -8.93 -32.83
N PRO A 276 26.08 -9.94 -33.01
CA PRO A 276 26.39 -10.47 -34.34
C PRO A 276 25.17 -11.19 -34.92
N GLU A 277 24.87 -10.89 -36.17
CA GLU A 277 23.95 -11.67 -37.02
C GLU A 277 24.53 -13.09 -37.17
N LEU A 278 23.74 -14.10 -36.79
CA LEU A 278 24.05 -15.49 -37.13
C LEU A 278 23.39 -15.79 -38.46
N ASP A 279 24.23 -15.86 -39.48
CA ASP A 279 23.90 -16.33 -40.82
C ASP A 279 23.27 -17.73 -40.76
N GLY A 280 22.28 -17.91 -41.64
CA GLY A 280 21.50 -19.12 -41.75
C GLY A 280 22.31 -20.31 -42.27
N GLU A 281 21.90 -21.49 -41.82
CA GLU A 281 22.22 -22.75 -42.49
C GLU A 281 20.93 -23.54 -42.67
N GLU A 282 20.72 -23.99 -43.91
CA GLU A 282 19.52 -24.66 -44.40
C GLU A 282 19.34 -26.09 -43.87
N VAL A 283 18.07 -26.48 -43.91
CA VAL A 283 17.34 -27.76 -43.69
C VAL A 283 18.08 -29.07 -44.07
N PRO A 284 17.63 -30.25 -43.57
CA PRO A 284 16.60 -30.96 -44.32
C PRO A 284 15.50 -31.67 -43.50
N GLU A 285 14.31 -31.68 -44.11
CA GLU A 285 13.13 -32.45 -43.73
C GLU A 285 13.41 -33.95 -43.60
N LYS A 286 12.65 -34.62 -42.71
CA LYS A 286 12.45 -36.07 -42.78
C LYS A 286 10.97 -36.43 -42.67
N PRO A 287 10.58 -37.54 -43.35
CA PRO A 287 9.20 -37.78 -43.77
C PRO A 287 8.34 -38.40 -42.68
N SER A 288 7.04 -38.14 -42.80
CA SER A 288 5.98 -38.85 -42.07
C SER A 288 5.91 -40.33 -42.49
N VAL A 289 5.81 -41.20 -41.48
CA VAL A 289 5.19 -42.53 -41.56
C VAL A 289 4.27 -42.66 -40.36
#